data_AF-A0A929FCG3-F1
#
_entry.id   AF-A0A929FCG3-F1
#
_cell.length_a   1.000
_cell.length_b   1.000
_cell.length_c   1.000
_cell.angle_alpha   90.00
_cell.angle_beta   90.00
_cell.angle_gamma   90.00
#
_symmetry.space_group_name_H-M   'P 1'
#
loop_
_entity.id
_entity.type
_entity.pdbx_description
1 polymer ?
#
loop_
_entity_poly.entity_id
_entity_poly.type
_entity_poly.pdbx_seq_one_letter_code
_entity_poly.pdbx_strand_id
1 'polypeptide(L)'
;MSHFSQIKTQIRDLTCLKSALSDMGTEWKPGPHPVRGYQGQTRDAEVVIQQENGYDIGFSWNGQEYALVADLQYWKQPLSVEGFLNRVNQRYAYHTVVKQTADQGFQVSEEERQADGSIRLVLQRWNG
;
A
#
# COMPACT_ATOMS: atom_id res chain seq x y z
N MET A 1 -13.21 -23.89 -6.37
CA MET A 1 -11.94 -23.54 -5.70
C MET A 1 -11.78 -22.04 -5.77
N SER A 2 -11.26 -21.40 -4.72
CA SER A 2 -11.05 -19.94 -4.70
C SER A 2 -9.78 -19.60 -5.45
N HIS A 3 -9.84 -18.66 -6.41
CA HIS A 3 -8.66 -18.13 -7.11
C HIS A 3 -7.99 -16.98 -6.37
N PHE A 4 -8.64 -16.44 -5.33
CA PHE A 4 -8.03 -15.42 -4.48
C PHE A 4 -6.71 -15.91 -3.91
N SER A 5 -5.65 -15.18 -4.25
CA SER A 5 -4.37 -15.27 -3.58
C SER A 5 -4.32 -14.23 -2.47
N GLN A 6 -3.60 -14.56 -1.41
CA GLN A 6 -3.31 -13.66 -0.32
C GLN A 6 -1.79 -13.58 -0.15
N ILE A 7 -1.24 -12.38 -0.31
CA ILE A 7 0.19 -12.13 -0.16
C ILE A 7 0.38 -11.37 1.15
N LYS A 8 1.15 -11.99 2.05
CA LYS A 8 1.55 -11.38 3.34
C LYS A 8 2.45 -10.17 3.11
N THR A 9 2.32 -9.16 3.95
CA THR A 9 3.11 -7.92 3.87
C THR A 9 3.76 -7.67 5.24
N GLN A 10 4.21 -6.45 5.53
CA GLN A 10 4.53 -6.04 6.91
C GLN A 10 3.77 -4.77 7.29
N ILE A 11 2.69 -4.47 6.56
CA ILE A 11 1.92 -3.24 6.65
C ILE A 11 0.96 -3.37 7.82
N ARG A 12 1.07 -2.49 8.82
CA ARG A 12 0.25 -2.52 10.04
C ARG A 12 -0.52 -1.24 10.31
N ASP A 13 -0.09 -0.13 9.70
CA ASP A 13 -0.75 1.16 9.82
C ASP A 13 -1.58 1.46 8.56
N LEU A 14 -2.90 1.41 8.69
CA LEU A 14 -3.82 1.69 7.58
C LEU A 14 -3.69 3.12 7.04
N THR A 15 -3.35 4.08 7.89
CA THR A 15 -3.19 5.48 7.47
C THR A 15 -1.97 5.60 6.58
N CYS A 16 -0.83 5.02 6.99
CA CYS A 16 0.37 5.00 6.17
C CYS A 16 0.18 4.23 4.86
N LEU A 17 -0.60 3.14 4.86
CA LEU A 17 -0.95 2.41 3.64
C LEU A 17 -1.74 3.29 2.67
N LYS A 18 -2.78 3.99 3.15
CA LYS A 18 -3.58 4.90 2.33
C LYS A 18 -2.76 6.06 1.78
N SER A 19 -1.87 6.64 2.59
CA SER A 19 -0.94 7.67 2.13
C SER A 19 0.00 7.15 1.06
N ALA A 20 0.57 5.95 1.24
CA ALA A 20 1.46 5.33 0.27
C ALA A 20 0.79 5.12 -1.09
N LEU A 21 -0.44 4.60 -1.11
CA LEU A 21 -1.20 4.40 -2.35
C LEU A 21 -1.53 5.72 -3.05
N SER A 22 -1.92 6.74 -2.27
CA SER A 22 -2.23 8.07 -2.80
C SER A 22 -0.98 8.73 -3.40
N ASP A 23 0.16 8.63 -2.72
CA ASP A 23 1.43 9.16 -3.18
C ASP A 23 1.97 8.45 -4.43
N MET A 24 1.68 7.15 -4.57
CA MET A 24 1.92 6.42 -5.81
C MET A 24 1.01 6.85 -6.97
N GLY A 25 0.02 7.70 -6.73
CA GLY A 25 -1.02 8.07 -7.70
C GLY A 25 -1.98 6.93 -8.02
N THR A 26 -2.07 5.91 -7.16
CA THR A 26 -3.00 4.79 -7.33
C THR A 26 -4.39 5.21 -6.90
N GLU A 27 -5.40 5.02 -7.74
CA GLU A 27 -6.79 5.23 -7.35
C GLU A 27 -7.28 4.11 -6.44
N TRP A 28 -7.78 4.46 -5.26
CA TRP A 28 -8.26 3.50 -4.26
C TRP A 28 -9.50 4.01 -3.54
N LYS A 29 -10.25 3.07 -2.95
CA LYS A 29 -11.46 3.34 -2.16
C LYS A 29 -11.27 2.85 -0.72
N PRO A 30 -11.58 3.65 0.30
CA PRO A 30 -11.57 3.21 1.69
C PRO A 30 -12.68 2.20 1.92
N GLY A 31 -12.36 1.08 2.58
CA GLY A 31 -13.32 0.07 2.96
C GLY A 31 -13.92 0.26 4.37
N PRO A 32 -14.56 -0.80 4.90
CA PRO A 32 -14.65 -2.13 4.30
C PRO A 32 -15.49 -2.14 3.02
N HIS A 33 -14.93 -2.69 1.95
CA HIS A 33 -15.61 -2.89 0.66
C HIS A 33 -15.23 -4.23 0.04
N PRO A 34 -16.12 -4.85 -0.76
CA PRO A 34 -15.84 -6.12 -1.40
C PRO A 34 -14.84 -5.95 -2.55
N VAL A 35 -13.78 -6.75 -2.52
CA VAL A 35 -12.84 -6.98 -3.61
C VAL A 35 -13.42 -8.04 -4.53
N ARG A 36 -13.64 -7.74 -5.81
CA ARG A 36 -14.22 -8.67 -6.79
C ARG A 36 -13.18 -9.63 -7.38
N GLY A 37 -13.48 -10.93 -7.37
CA GLY A 37 -12.67 -12.03 -7.92
C GLY A 37 -13.44 -12.92 -8.89
N TYR A 38 -12.83 -14.05 -9.31
CA TYR A 38 -13.44 -15.00 -10.25
C TYR A 38 -14.80 -15.54 -9.79
N GLN A 39 -15.72 -15.69 -10.75
CA GLN A 39 -17.08 -16.23 -10.54
C GLN A 39 -17.88 -15.54 -9.43
N GLY A 40 -17.69 -14.22 -9.26
CA GLY A 40 -18.44 -13.44 -8.26
C GLY A 40 -17.98 -13.66 -6.82
N GLN A 41 -16.85 -14.35 -6.61
CA GLN A 41 -16.22 -14.42 -5.30
C GLN A 41 -15.82 -13.01 -4.86
N THR A 42 -16.02 -12.72 -3.58
CA THR A 42 -15.63 -11.45 -2.98
C THR A 42 -14.90 -11.66 -1.66
N ARG A 43 -14.05 -10.70 -1.30
CA ARG A 43 -13.42 -10.60 0.02
C ARG A 43 -13.46 -9.16 0.51
N ASP A 44 -13.78 -8.96 1.78
CA ASP A 44 -13.76 -7.62 2.37
C ASP A 44 -12.32 -7.13 2.57
N ALA A 45 -12.10 -5.87 2.24
CA ALA A 45 -10.81 -5.20 2.40
C ALA A 45 -11.01 -3.75 2.87
N GLU A 46 -10.10 -3.25 3.70
CA GLU A 46 -10.07 -1.87 4.19
C GLU A 46 -9.59 -0.88 3.12
N VAL A 47 -9.00 -1.40 2.05
CA VAL A 47 -8.64 -0.66 0.84
C VAL A 47 -8.96 -1.50 -0.38
N VAL A 48 -9.63 -0.89 -1.37
CA VAL A 48 -9.94 -1.52 -2.66
C VAL A 48 -9.41 -0.67 -3.81
N ILE A 49 -8.66 -1.29 -4.71
CA ILE A 49 -8.14 -0.73 -5.96
C ILE A 49 -8.89 -1.41 -7.09
N GLN A 50 -9.69 -0.64 -7.81
CA GLN A 50 -10.48 -1.17 -8.92
C GLN A 50 -9.65 -1.22 -10.19
N GLN A 51 -9.83 -2.29 -10.95
CA GLN A 51 -9.23 -2.42 -12.27
C GLN A 51 -10.33 -2.38 -13.34
N GLU A 52 -9.95 -1.98 -14.56
CA GLU A 52 -10.89 -1.88 -15.69
C GLU A 52 -11.48 -3.24 -16.11
N ASN A 53 -10.82 -4.34 -15.77
CA ASN A 53 -11.26 -5.69 -16.15
C ASN A 53 -12.34 -6.27 -15.23
N GLY A 54 -12.84 -5.49 -14.26
CA GLY A 54 -13.90 -5.91 -13.34
C GLY A 54 -13.43 -6.74 -12.15
N TYR A 55 -12.13 -6.97 -12.01
CA TYR A 55 -11.49 -7.61 -10.87
C TYR A 55 -10.78 -6.56 -10.02
N ASP A 56 -10.81 -6.73 -8.71
CA ASP A 56 -10.21 -5.75 -7.80
C ASP A 56 -8.98 -6.33 -7.10
N ILE A 57 -8.15 -5.41 -6.62
CA ILE A 57 -7.07 -5.68 -5.69
C ILE A 57 -7.47 -5.04 -4.37
N GLY A 58 -7.18 -5.67 -3.23
CA GLY A 58 -7.41 -5.04 -1.95
C GLY A 58 -6.34 -5.33 -0.93
N PHE A 59 -6.39 -4.57 0.16
CA PHE A 59 -5.62 -4.84 1.37
C PHE A 59 -6.58 -5.16 2.50
N SER A 60 -6.51 -6.38 3.01
CA SER A 60 -7.41 -6.93 4.03
C SER A 60 -6.64 -7.24 5.31
N TRP A 61 -7.15 -6.80 6.46
CA TRP A 61 -6.56 -7.11 7.76
C TRP A 61 -6.69 -8.60 8.10
N ASN A 62 -5.57 -9.28 8.30
CA ASN A 62 -5.56 -10.71 8.62
C ASN A 62 -5.45 -11.02 10.12
N GLY A 63 -5.56 -10.01 10.99
CA GLY A 63 -5.32 -10.13 12.44
C GLY A 63 -3.94 -9.64 12.89
N GLN A 64 -2.98 -9.50 11.98
CA GLN A 64 -1.61 -9.10 12.29
C GLN A 64 -1.08 -8.00 11.35
N GLU A 65 -1.48 -8.03 10.09
CA GLU A 65 -1.05 -7.11 9.04
C GLU A 65 -2.08 -7.02 7.92
N TYR A 66 -1.97 -5.99 7.09
CA TYR A 66 -2.77 -5.82 5.88
C TYR A 66 -2.16 -6.67 4.76
N ALA A 67 -2.80 -7.77 4.41
CA ALA A 67 -2.38 -8.64 3.32
C ALA A 67 -2.99 -8.17 2.00
N LEU A 68 -2.23 -8.25 0.91
CA LEU A 68 -2.79 -8.04 -0.42
C LEU A 68 -3.68 -9.23 -0.78
N VAL A 69 -4.93 -8.95 -1.15
CA VAL A 69 -5.92 -9.93 -1.59
C VAL A 69 -6.34 -9.59 -3.02
N ALA A 70 -6.13 -10.53 -3.94
CA ALA A 70 -6.49 -10.35 -5.35
C ALA A 70 -6.60 -11.70 -6.05
N ASP A 71 -7.28 -11.71 -7.19
CA ASP A 71 -7.17 -12.79 -8.16
C ASP A 71 -6.01 -12.50 -9.12
N LEU A 72 -4.86 -13.13 -8.87
CA LEU A 72 -3.61 -12.81 -9.58
C LEU A 72 -3.64 -13.20 -11.06
N GLN A 73 -4.52 -14.13 -11.46
CA GLN A 73 -4.70 -14.46 -12.87
C GLN A 73 -5.30 -13.28 -13.66
N TYR A 74 -6.02 -12.39 -12.97
CA TYR A 74 -6.62 -11.19 -13.55
C TYR A 74 -5.91 -9.90 -13.10
N TRP A 75 -4.63 -10.01 -12.74
CA TRP A 75 -3.80 -8.85 -12.45
C TRP A 75 -3.59 -8.00 -13.72
N LYS A 76 -4.17 -6.80 -13.74
CA LYS A 76 -4.10 -5.84 -14.84
C LYS A 76 -3.65 -4.48 -14.32
N GLN A 77 -2.40 -4.41 -13.88
CA GLN A 77 -1.72 -3.19 -13.45
C GLN A 77 -0.47 -2.93 -14.28
N PRO A 78 0.04 -1.68 -14.34
CA PRO A 78 1.27 -1.36 -15.06
C PRO A 78 2.51 -2.10 -14.53
N LEU A 79 2.51 -2.44 -13.24
CA LEU A 79 3.60 -3.15 -12.56
C LEU A 79 3.22 -4.61 -12.35
N SER A 80 4.22 -5.49 -12.26
CA SER A 80 4.01 -6.83 -11.71
C SER A 80 3.53 -6.76 -10.26
N VAL A 81 2.94 -7.84 -9.75
CA VAL A 81 2.49 -7.94 -8.35
C VAL A 81 3.62 -7.57 -7.39
N GLU A 82 4.81 -8.12 -7.61
CA GLU A 82 6.02 -7.82 -6.83
C GLU A 82 6.46 -6.37 -6.98
N GLY A 83 6.51 -5.84 -8.21
CA GLY A 83 6.88 -4.45 -8.46
C GLY A 83 5.92 -3.45 -7.80
N PHE A 84 4.62 -3.76 -7.81
CA PHE A 84 3.60 -2.99 -7.11
C PHE A 84 3.82 -3.02 -5.59
N LEU A 85 3.95 -4.22 -5.01
CA LEU A 85 4.19 -4.37 -3.57
C LEU A 85 5.49 -3.71 -3.13
N ASN A 86 6.55 -3.77 -3.92
CA ASN A 86 7.82 -3.09 -3.63
C ASN A 86 7.63 -1.57 -3.55
N ARG A 87 6.87 -0.97 -4.48
CA ARG A 87 6.55 0.46 -4.41
C ARG A 87 5.66 0.82 -3.23
N VAL A 88 4.63 0.01 -2.97
CA VAL A 88 3.76 0.20 -1.80
C VAL A 88 4.58 0.15 -0.51
N ASN A 89 5.45 -0.84 -0.36
CA ASN A 89 6.30 -1.00 0.83
C ASN A 89 7.28 0.17 0.99
N GLN A 90 7.90 0.64 -0.09
CA GLN A 90 8.79 1.80 -0.04
C GLN A 90 8.06 3.07 0.43
N ARG A 91 6.90 3.37 -0.15
CA ARG A 91 6.13 4.57 0.23
C ARG A 91 5.45 4.42 1.59
N TYR A 92 5.05 3.20 1.95
CA TYR A 92 4.58 2.91 3.30
C TYR A 92 5.67 3.16 4.35
N ALA A 93 6.91 2.70 4.10
CA ALA A 93 8.04 2.96 4.99
C ALA A 93 8.32 4.46 5.13
N TYR A 94 8.31 5.19 4.00
CA TYR A 94 8.42 6.65 3.98
C TYR A 94 7.38 7.31 4.91
N HIS A 95 6.09 7.02 4.69
CA HIS A 95 5.02 7.65 5.49
C HIS A 95 5.04 7.22 6.95
N THR A 96 5.47 5.99 7.23
CA THR A 96 5.65 5.50 8.61
C THR A 96 6.74 6.28 9.33
N VAL A 97 7.90 6.48 8.70
CA VAL A 97 9.00 7.28 9.26
C VAL A 97 8.53 8.70 9.51
N VAL A 98 8.00 9.38 8.48
CA VAL A 98 7.54 10.77 8.59
C VAL A 98 6.52 10.93 9.72
N LYS A 99 5.51 10.06 9.79
CA LYS A 99 4.48 10.07 10.84
C LYS A 99 5.09 9.91 12.23
N GLN A 100 5.90 8.87 12.44
CA GLN A 100 6.49 8.56 13.75
C GLN A 100 7.48 9.63 14.23
N THR A 101 8.16 10.31 13.30
CA THR A 101 9.16 11.33 13.64
C THR A 101 8.53 12.70 13.84
N ALA A 102 7.40 12.99 13.19
CA ALA A 102 6.63 14.21 13.41
C ALA A 102 6.16 14.32 14.88
N ASP A 103 5.69 13.22 15.46
CA ASP A 103 5.29 13.14 16.87
C ASP A 103 6.46 13.45 17.84
N GLN A 104 7.71 13.31 17.37
CA GLN A 104 8.93 13.59 18.12
C GLN A 104 9.51 14.98 17.82
N GLY A 105 8.80 15.81 17.04
CA GLY A 105 9.21 17.17 16.68
C GLY A 105 10.21 17.25 15.53
N PHE A 106 10.42 16.15 14.79
CA PHE A 106 11.23 16.17 13.57
C PHE A 106 10.38 16.55 12.37
N GLN A 107 11.01 17.19 11.39
CA GLN A 107 10.44 17.49 10.08
C GLN A 107 11.39 17.01 8.98
N VAL A 108 10.83 16.68 7.82
CA VAL A 108 11.64 16.33 6.65
C VAL A 108 12.33 17.59 6.16
N SER A 109 13.66 17.59 6.16
CA SER A 109 14.47 18.69 5.62
C SER A 109 14.92 18.41 4.18
N GLU A 110 15.07 17.14 3.82
CA GLU A 110 15.50 16.72 2.48
C GLU A 110 14.90 15.34 2.14
N GLU A 111 14.43 15.19 0.90
CA GLU A 111 14.02 13.92 0.29
C GLU A 111 14.73 13.79 -1.06
N GLU A 112 15.53 12.74 -1.24
CA GLU A 112 16.24 12.45 -2.47
C GLU A 112 15.94 11.03 -2.96
N ARG A 113 15.54 10.91 -4.23
CA ARG A 113 15.42 9.61 -4.91
C ARG A 113 16.75 9.25 -5.56
N GLN A 114 17.29 8.10 -5.19
CA GLN A 114 18.55 7.59 -5.71
C GLN A 114 18.34 6.87 -7.05
N ALA A 115 19.41 6.72 -7.82
CA ALA A 115 19.39 6.05 -9.13
C ALA A 115 19.00 4.56 -9.04
N ASP A 116 19.27 3.92 -7.89
CA ASP A 116 18.86 2.54 -7.61
C ASP A 116 17.39 2.42 -7.16
N GLY A 117 16.67 3.55 -7.12
CA GLY A 117 15.28 3.64 -6.70
C GLY A 117 15.08 3.78 -5.19
N SER A 118 16.13 3.75 -4.37
CA SER A 118 16.01 4.00 -2.92
C SER A 118 15.68 5.47 -2.62
N ILE A 119 15.17 5.73 -1.41
CA ILE A 119 14.80 7.07 -0.95
C ILE A 119 15.67 7.41 0.25
N ARG A 120 16.44 8.49 0.15
CA ARG A 120 17.17 9.08 1.27
C ARG A 120 16.31 10.18 1.89
N LEU A 121 16.11 10.08 3.20
CA LEU A 121 15.40 11.08 3.98
C LEU A 121 16.33 11.68 5.02
N VAL A 122 16.40 13.01 5.05
CA VAL A 122 17.06 13.76 6.13
C VAL A 122 15.97 14.42 6.97
N LEU A 123 16.06 14.17 8.28
CA LEU A 123 15.14 14.72 9.27
C LEU A 123 15.88 15.73 10.14
N GLN A 124 15.25 16.87 10.41
CA GLN A 124 15.77 17.89 11.29
C GLN A 124 14.78 18.18 12.40
N ARG A 125 15.32 18.50 13.58
CA ARG A 125 14.55 18.93 14.74
C ARG A 125 15.02 20.31 15.14
N TRP A 126 14.09 21.25 15.23
CA TRP A 126 14.38 22.59 15.72
C TRP A 126 14.39 22.56 17.25
N ASN A 127 15.56 22.77 17.84
CA ASN A 127 15.67 23.10 19.25
C ASN A 127 15.60 24.63 19.33
N GLY A 128 14.48 25.15 19.82
CA GLY A 128 14.36 26.57 20.16
C GLY A 128 15.25 26.96 21.34
#